data_AF-A0A7W1PWN9-F1
#
_entry.id   AF-A0A7W1PWN9-F1
#
_cell.length_a   1.000
_cell.length_b   1.000
_cell.length_c   1.000
_cell.angle_alpha   90.00
_cell.angle_beta   90.00
_cell.angle_gamma   90.00
#
_symmetry.space_group_name_H-M   'P 1'
#
loop_
_entity.id
_entity.type
_entity.pdbx_description
1 polymer ?
#
loop_
_entity_poly.entity_id
_entity_poly.type
_entity_poly.pdbx_seq_one_letter_code
_entity_poly.pdbx_strand_id
1 'polypeptide(L)'
;MKKQFSIIFWLIAFLVPLNILKAQVVYDVFSNQSLEVNIYYKEMIPEQPFIKGKVELNYLSLPENTAAAKSINKQAMDICLLYLNKEAAYLKLHAEMAKKLEVLNELNNSKNQIRYRYENASNLSSNLSGINCNVVSLISDVLLFEITFLFKLGQSRQYDNESRNIMLCHYYSANLKTGQVQPWKNNLNNSQLDKIQQMISPKLNETYNLATSKLDLKELSMLDDENEYEEEYDEEYDEEYDENEGIKPKAPNPKTIECEDICERIDLKEADIYWHGWGLMISFQRYSQSSKIYFGSPFSIFIPLSEAKEILATIPKFDFVQKLRQPETKITNFNYEKLVNSIGELRQEPQIQDV
;
A
#
# COMPACT_ATOMS: atom_id res chain seq x y z
N MET A 1 17.51 56.83 15.91
CA MET A 1 16.35 55.99 16.31
C MET A 1 15.76 55.30 15.08
N LYS A 2 16.24 54.10 14.72
CA LYS A 2 15.66 53.23 13.67
C LYS A 2 16.09 51.78 13.91
N LYS A 3 15.50 51.09 14.90
CA LYS A 3 15.74 49.65 15.17
C LYS A 3 14.53 48.96 15.83
N GLN A 4 13.30 49.30 15.46
CA GLN A 4 12.12 48.62 16.03
C GLN A 4 11.09 48.09 15.01
N PHE A 5 11.33 48.22 13.70
CA PHE A 5 10.33 47.80 12.70
C PHE A 5 10.53 46.39 12.08
N SER A 6 11.58 45.64 12.46
CA SER A 6 11.85 44.32 11.85
C SER A 6 11.29 43.11 12.60
N ILE A 7 10.74 43.26 13.81
CA ILE A 7 10.29 42.10 14.62
C ILE A 7 8.83 41.75 14.34
N ILE A 8 8.01 42.70 13.86
CA ILE A 8 6.58 42.44 13.59
C ILE A 8 6.36 41.70 12.26
N PHE A 9 7.29 41.78 11.31
CA PHE A 9 7.14 41.11 10.00
C PHE A 9 7.49 39.61 10.02
N TRP A 10 8.21 39.13 11.03
CA TRP A 10 8.54 37.70 11.19
C TRP A 10 7.46 36.89 11.91
N LEU A 11 6.49 37.55 12.56
CA LEU A 11 5.42 36.89 13.33
C LEU A 11 4.11 36.72 12.53
N ILE A 12 4.00 37.30 11.34
CA ILE A 12 2.81 37.22 10.48
C ILE A 12 2.94 36.12 9.41
N ALA A 13 4.13 35.54 9.21
CA ALA A 13 4.36 34.45 8.24
C ALA A 13 3.81 33.07 8.67
N PHE A 14 3.20 32.95 9.85
CA PHE A 14 2.68 31.67 10.39
C PHE A 14 1.15 31.64 10.58
N LEU A 15 0.42 32.57 9.95
CA LEU A 15 -1.05 32.54 9.88
C LEU A 15 -1.50 32.11 8.47
N VAL A 16 -0.99 30.98 7.98
CA VAL A 16 -1.66 30.28 6.87
C VAL A 16 -2.81 29.50 7.51
N PRO A 17 -4.07 29.68 7.10
CA PRO A 17 -5.18 28.91 7.65
C PRO A 17 -4.90 27.42 7.45
N LEU A 18 -4.76 26.69 8.56
CA LEU A 18 -4.70 25.25 8.57
C LEU A 18 -6.10 24.73 8.19
N ASN A 19 -6.24 24.30 6.94
CA ASN A 19 -7.48 23.68 6.47
C ASN A 19 -7.49 22.23 6.97
N ILE A 20 -8.49 21.89 7.79
CA ILE A 20 -8.80 20.50 8.12
C ILE A 20 -9.42 19.90 6.86
N LEU A 21 -8.74 18.91 6.27
CA LEU A 21 -9.19 18.29 5.02
C LEU A 21 -10.29 17.25 5.28
N LYS A 22 -10.14 16.47 6.37
CA LYS A 22 -11.07 15.42 6.80
C LYS A 22 -10.78 15.01 8.26
N ALA A 23 -11.82 14.68 9.02
CA ALA A 23 -11.70 13.92 10.26
C ALA A 23 -11.82 12.43 9.94
N GLN A 24 -10.83 11.63 10.33
CA GLN A 24 -10.83 10.17 10.21
C GLN A 24 -11.10 9.58 11.59
N VAL A 25 -12.12 8.73 11.70
CA VAL A 25 -12.36 7.93 12.91
C VAL A 25 -11.71 6.56 12.73
N VAL A 26 -10.89 6.15 13.70
CA VAL A 26 -10.24 4.84 13.71
C VAL A 26 -10.64 4.08 14.95
N TYR A 27 -11.02 2.81 14.77
CA TYR A 27 -11.55 1.95 15.82
C TYR A 27 -10.52 0.94 16.28
N ASP A 28 -10.40 0.80 17.60
CA ASP A 28 -9.74 -0.31 18.25
C ASP A 28 -10.78 -1.39 18.56
N VAL A 29 -10.76 -2.45 17.76
CA VAL A 29 -11.71 -3.58 17.85
C VAL A 29 -11.52 -4.41 19.14
N PHE A 30 -10.40 -4.27 19.85
CA PHE A 30 -10.13 -5.02 21.07
C PHE A 30 -10.55 -4.29 22.34
N SER A 31 -10.50 -2.96 22.32
CA SER A 31 -10.97 -2.12 23.43
C SER A 31 -12.37 -1.56 23.20
N ASN A 32 -12.93 -1.72 22.00
CA ASN A 32 -14.18 -1.12 21.56
C ASN A 32 -14.17 0.41 21.75
N GLN A 33 -13.05 1.04 21.40
CA GLN A 33 -12.84 2.48 21.48
C GLN A 33 -12.60 3.05 20.09
N SER A 34 -13.00 4.30 19.89
CA SER A 34 -12.69 5.05 18.68
C SER A 34 -11.81 6.24 18.99
N LEU A 35 -11.00 6.62 18.01
CA LEU A 35 -10.16 7.80 18.05
C LEU A 35 -10.45 8.64 16.81
N GLU A 36 -10.81 9.89 17.04
CA GLU A 36 -10.88 10.88 15.96
C GLU A 36 -9.49 11.45 15.70
N VAL A 37 -9.10 11.49 14.43
CA VAL A 37 -7.83 12.05 13.97
C VAL A 37 -8.12 13.05 12.87
N ASN A 38 -7.61 14.27 13.04
CA ASN A 38 -7.70 15.32 12.03
C ASN A 38 -6.54 15.21 11.05
N ILE A 39 -6.83 15.33 9.76
CA ILE A 39 -5.80 15.48 8.73
C ILE A 39 -5.75 16.94 8.29
N TYR A 40 -4.59 17.57 8.47
CA TYR A 40 -4.33 18.94 8.05
C TYR A 40 -3.63 18.97 6.70
N TYR A 41 -4.09 19.86 5.82
CA TYR A 41 -3.50 20.09 4.50
C TYR A 41 -2.74 21.41 4.44
N LYS A 42 -1.58 21.38 3.77
CA LYS A 42 -0.80 22.57 3.46
C LYS A 42 -0.06 22.40 2.13
N GLU A 43 -0.17 23.39 1.25
CA GLU A 43 0.77 23.54 0.14
C GLU A 43 2.00 24.31 0.62
N MET A 44 3.19 23.84 0.22
CA MET A 44 4.42 24.58 0.46
C MET A 44 5.35 24.56 -0.74
N ILE A 45 6.11 25.64 -0.90
CA ILE A 45 7.24 25.71 -1.83
C ILE A 45 8.50 25.53 -0.97
N PRO A 46 9.19 24.38 -1.04
CA PRO A 46 10.41 24.18 -0.27
C PRO A 46 11.47 25.21 -0.66
N GLU A 47 12.17 25.77 0.33
CA GLU A 47 13.29 26.69 0.09
C GLU A 47 14.55 25.97 -0.40
N GLN A 48 14.59 24.64 -0.24
CA GLN A 48 15.75 23.83 -0.54
C GLN A 48 15.91 23.62 -2.06
N PRO A 49 17.13 23.79 -2.62
CA PRO A 49 17.35 23.75 -4.07
C PRO A 49 17.19 22.36 -4.70
N PHE A 50 17.26 21.30 -3.88
CA PHE A 50 17.14 19.91 -4.34
C PHE A 50 15.68 19.46 -4.53
N ILE A 51 14.69 20.25 -4.07
CA ILE A 51 13.27 20.00 -4.36
C ILE A 51 12.75 21.12 -5.26
N LYS A 52 12.09 20.73 -6.34
CA LYS A 52 11.52 21.68 -7.30
C LYS A 52 10.00 21.69 -7.22
N GLY A 53 9.43 22.89 -7.30
CA GLY A 53 7.98 23.08 -7.39
C GLY A 53 7.28 23.08 -6.02
N LYS A 54 5.95 22.97 -6.07
CA LYS A 54 5.11 22.87 -4.89
C LYS A 54 5.05 21.42 -4.40
N VAL A 55 5.04 21.26 -3.09
CA VAL A 55 4.76 19.99 -2.41
C VAL A 55 3.48 20.15 -1.61
N GLU A 56 2.54 19.24 -1.85
CA GLU A 56 1.33 19.07 -1.04
C GLU A 56 1.70 18.26 0.22
N LEU A 57 1.32 18.77 1.39
CA LEU A 57 1.63 18.16 2.67
C LEU A 57 0.35 17.89 3.44
N ASN A 58 0.10 16.62 3.74
CA ASN A 58 -0.90 16.20 4.71
C ASN A 58 -0.23 15.59 5.94
N TYR A 59 -0.64 16.01 7.13
CA TYR A 59 -0.16 15.44 8.38
C TYR A 59 -1.29 15.25 9.38
N LEU A 60 -1.18 14.19 10.18
CA LEU A 60 -2.16 13.88 11.21
C LEU A 60 -2.05 14.84 12.40
N SER A 61 -3.16 14.99 13.10
CA SER A 61 -3.24 15.68 14.37
C SER A 61 -4.35 15.09 15.22
N LEU A 62 -3.99 14.70 16.43
CA LEU A 62 -4.92 14.31 17.46
C LEU A 62 -5.62 15.56 18.03
N PRO A 63 -6.95 15.54 18.20
CA PRO A 63 -7.71 16.68 18.71
C PRO A 63 -7.49 16.89 20.22
N GLU A 64 -7.04 15.87 20.93
CA GLU A 64 -6.81 15.93 22.36
C GLU A 64 -5.70 16.92 22.75
N ASN A 65 -5.92 17.65 23.85
CA ASN A 65 -4.97 18.64 24.37
C ASN A 65 -4.01 18.06 25.44
N THR A 66 -3.71 16.77 25.37
CA THR A 66 -2.77 16.11 26.29
C THR A 66 -1.32 16.38 25.89
N ALA A 67 -0.38 16.21 26.83
CA ALA A 67 1.05 16.34 26.53
C ALA A 67 1.52 15.29 25.50
N ALA A 68 1.00 14.06 25.61
CA ALA A 68 1.27 12.98 24.67
C ALA A 68 0.74 13.32 23.26
N ALA A 69 -0.51 13.77 23.14
CA ALA A 69 -1.09 14.16 21.86
C ALA A 69 -0.32 15.31 21.18
N LYS A 70 0.04 16.36 21.94
CA LYS A 70 0.91 17.44 21.42
C LYS A 70 2.26 16.93 20.92
N SER A 71 2.85 16.00 21.66
CA SER A 71 4.13 15.39 21.29
C SER A 71 4.02 14.60 19.99
N ILE A 72 2.94 13.82 19.83
CA ILE A 72 2.66 13.04 18.61
C ILE A 72 2.44 13.97 17.42
N ASN A 73 1.58 14.99 17.56
CA ASN A 73 1.28 15.94 16.49
C ASN A 73 2.56 16.63 16.00
N LYS A 74 3.43 17.05 16.93
CA LYS A 74 4.72 17.64 16.61
C LYS A 74 5.63 16.64 15.88
N GLN A 75 5.81 15.44 16.42
CA GLN A 75 6.69 14.43 15.80
C GLN A 75 6.21 14.00 14.42
N ALA A 76 4.91 13.81 14.22
CA ALA A 76 4.34 13.46 12.92
C ALA A 76 4.62 14.57 11.88
N MET A 77 4.38 15.83 12.25
CA MET A 77 4.71 16.98 11.40
C MET A 77 6.22 17.06 11.11
N ASP A 78 7.07 16.92 12.13
CA ASP A 78 8.53 16.97 12.00
C ASP A 78 9.04 15.86 11.06
N ILE A 79 8.46 14.66 11.11
CA ILE A 79 8.78 13.55 10.20
C ILE A 79 8.40 13.90 8.76
N CYS A 80 7.20 14.43 8.50
CA CYS A 80 6.82 14.82 7.14
C CYS A 80 7.73 15.93 6.59
N LEU A 81 8.11 16.89 7.42
CA LEU A 81 9.00 17.99 7.05
C LEU A 81 10.47 17.57 6.91
N LEU A 82 10.89 16.45 7.51
CA LEU A 82 12.28 15.97 7.47
C LEU A 82 12.80 15.86 6.04
N TYR A 83 12.01 15.25 5.15
CA TYR A 83 12.39 15.01 3.76
C TYR A 83 12.39 16.26 2.89
N LEU A 84 11.72 17.33 3.34
CA LEU A 84 11.71 18.63 2.68
C LEU A 84 12.88 19.50 3.11
N ASN A 85 13.34 19.33 4.36
CA ASN A 85 14.32 20.22 4.98
C ASN A 85 15.73 19.61 5.08
N LYS A 86 15.89 18.30 4.86
CA LYS A 86 17.18 17.59 4.97
C LYS A 86 17.52 16.85 3.69
N GLU A 87 18.53 17.33 2.99
CA GLU A 87 19.05 16.73 1.74
C GLU A 87 19.36 15.24 1.90
N ALA A 88 20.06 14.85 2.97
CA ALA A 88 20.40 13.45 3.21
C ALA A 88 19.17 12.53 3.38
N ALA A 89 18.06 13.04 3.93
CA ALA A 89 16.80 12.29 4.02
C ALA A 89 16.12 12.20 2.65
N TYR A 90 16.10 13.31 1.91
CA TYR A 90 15.58 13.37 0.55
C TYR A 90 16.31 12.41 -0.41
N LEU A 91 17.65 12.40 -0.38
CA LEU A 91 18.45 11.52 -1.25
C LEU A 91 18.21 10.04 -0.97
N LYS A 92 18.00 9.66 0.29
CA LYS A 92 17.60 8.28 0.65
C LYS A 92 16.24 7.93 0.05
N LEU A 93 15.26 8.82 0.22
CA LEU A 93 13.93 8.63 -0.35
C LEU A 93 13.97 8.55 -1.88
N HIS A 94 14.79 9.37 -2.54
CA HIS A 94 14.98 9.33 -3.98
C HIS A 94 15.65 8.02 -4.45
N ALA A 95 16.60 7.47 -3.68
CA ALA A 95 17.20 6.18 -3.99
C ALA A 95 16.19 5.03 -3.88
N GLU A 96 15.28 5.08 -2.92
CA GLU A 96 14.18 4.11 -2.80
C GLU A 96 13.20 4.21 -3.98
N MET A 97 12.87 5.43 -4.41
CA MET A 97 12.06 5.69 -5.60
C MET A 97 12.73 5.15 -6.86
N ALA A 98 14.05 5.34 -7.02
CA ALA A 98 14.80 4.84 -8.16
C ALA A 98 14.72 3.31 -8.30
N LYS A 99 14.79 2.56 -7.18
CA LYS A 99 14.61 1.10 -7.20
C LYS A 99 13.23 0.69 -7.72
N LYS A 100 12.18 1.44 -7.37
CA LYS A 100 10.84 1.18 -7.91
C LYS A 100 10.74 1.48 -9.40
N LEU A 101 11.43 2.54 -9.86
CA LEU A 101 11.54 2.84 -11.29
C LEU A 101 12.25 1.73 -12.08
N GLU A 102 13.27 1.09 -11.51
CA GLU A 102 13.94 -0.05 -12.15
C GLU A 102 12.95 -1.19 -12.43
N VAL A 103 12.13 -1.56 -11.44
CA VAL A 103 11.07 -2.58 -11.61
C VAL A 103 10.04 -2.15 -12.65
N LEU A 104 9.56 -0.91 -12.62
CA LEU A 104 8.64 -0.40 -13.63
C LEU A 104 9.23 -0.47 -15.05
N ASN A 105 10.49 -0.08 -15.22
CA ASN A 105 11.16 -0.14 -16.52
C ASN A 105 11.34 -1.57 -17.01
N GLU A 106 11.70 -2.50 -16.12
CA GLU A 106 11.80 -3.92 -16.45
C GLU A 106 10.45 -4.46 -16.95
N LEU A 107 9.35 -4.16 -16.25
CA LEU A 107 8.01 -4.59 -16.65
C LEU A 107 7.54 -3.98 -17.97
N ASN A 108 7.92 -2.72 -18.24
CA ASN A 108 7.62 -2.07 -19.51
C ASN A 108 8.43 -2.69 -20.66
N ASN A 109 9.69 -3.05 -20.41
CA ASN A 109 10.58 -3.66 -21.40
C ASN A 109 10.32 -5.16 -21.62
N SER A 110 9.69 -5.85 -20.66
CA SER A 110 9.36 -7.28 -20.77
C SER A 110 8.10 -7.55 -21.61
N LYS A 111 7.27 -6.54 -21.87
CA LYS A 111 6.22 -6.64 -22.88
C LYS A 111 6.89 -6.57 -24.25
N ASN A 112 6.67 -7.56 -25.11
CA ASN A 112 7.01 -7.53 -26.54
C ASN A 112 6.24 -6.41 -27.28
N GLN A 113 6.37 -5.16 -26.86
CA GLN A 113 5.75 -4.03 -27.51
C GLN A 113 6.48 -3.76 -28.82
N ILE A 114 5.86 -4.21 -29.90
CA ILE A 114 6.12 -3.73 -31.25
C ILE A 114 6.02 -2.20 -31.21
N ARG A 115 7.19 -1.56 -31.35
CA ARG A 115 7.39 -0.23 -31.96
C ARG A 115 6.56 0.94 -31.44
N TYR A 116 6.71 1.33 -30.17
CA TYR A 116 6.78 2.77 -29.85
C TYR A 116 7.80 2.96 -28.73
N ARG A 117 8.91 3.67 -29.04
CA ARG A 117 9.87 4.14 -28.02
C ARG A 117 9.15 5.15 -27.13
N TYR A 118 8.39 4.68 -26.14
CA TYR A 118 8.13 5.50 -24.98
C TYR A 118 9.48 5.71 -24.28
N GLU A 119 9.81 6.96 -23.96
CA GLU A 119 11.03 7.28 -23.22
C GLU A 119 11.10 6.39 -21.98
N ASN A 120 12.22 5.70 -21.77
CA ASN A 120 12.46 4.93 -20.55
C ASN A 120 12.07 5.80 -19.35
N ALA A 121 11.24 5.30 -18.44
CA ALA A 121 10.78 6.08 -17.29
C ALA A 121 11.94 6.55 -16.40
N SER A 122 13.11 5.88 -16.48
CA SER A 122 14.37 6.30 -15.86
C SER A 122 14.96 7.60 -16.41
N ASN A 123 14.60 8.03 -17.62
CA ASN A 123 15.04 9.28 -18.23
C ASN A 123 14.13 10.46 -17.88
N LEU A 124 12.97 10.19 -17.29
CA LEU A 124 12.04 11.24 -16.87
C LEU A 124 12.53 11.88 -15.57
N SER A 125 12.49 13.21 -15.51
CA SER A 125 12.75 13.91 -14.25
C SER A 125 11.68 13.53 -13.22
N SER A 126 12.07 12.98 -12.07
CA SER A 126 11.18 12.74 -10.94
C SER A 126 11.19 13.92 -9.98
N ASN A 127 10.03 14.39 -9.55
CA ASN A 127 9.93 15.40 -8.50
C ASN A 127 8.96 14.92 -7.41
N LEU A 128 9.34 15.11 -6.15
CA LEU A 128 8.45 14.92 -5.02
C LEU A 128 7.35 15.98 -5.09
N SER A 129 6.09 15.56 -5.24
CA SER A 129 4.94 16.45 -5.36
C SER A 129 4.01 16.40 -4.16
N GLY A 130 4.07 15.34 -3.35
CA GLY A 130 3.19 15.18 -2.21
C GLY A 130 3.79 14.33 -1.10
N ILE A 131 3.40 14.63 0.14
CA ILE A 131 3.66 13.83 1.34
C ILE A 131 2.32 13.71 2.08
N ASN A 132 1.77 12.51 2.10
CA ASN A 132 0.45 12.25 2.66
C ASN A 132 0.53 11.36 3.89
N CYS A 133 0.07 11.86 5.03
CA CYS A 133 -0.06 11.06 6.24
C CYS A 133 -1.48 10.50 6.37
N ASN A 134 -1.61 9.18 6.51
CA ASN A 134 -2.89 8.50 6.67
C ASN A 134 -2.83 7.60 7.92
N VAL A 135 -3.95 7.52 8.66
CA VAL A 135 -4.03 6.56 9.77
C VAL A 135 -4.41 5.20 9.24
N VAL A 136 -3.70 4.17 9.70
CA VAL A 136 -3.89 2.77 9.25
C VAL A 136 -4.71 2.01 10.28
N SER A 137 -4.27 1.97 11.55
CA SER A 137 -4.93 1.18 12.59
C SER A 137 -4.70 1.73 13.99
N LEU A 138 -5.55 1.32 14.94
CA LEU A 138 -5.41 1.61 16.36
C LEU A 138 -5.57 0.32 17.16
N ILE A 139 -4.57 -0.05 17.96
CA ILE A 139 -4.63 -1.21 18.84
C ILE A 139 -4.00 -0.89 20.18
N SER A 140 -4.75 -1.03 21.28
CA SER A 140 -4.22 -0.95 22.65
C SER A 140 -3.32 0.28 22.87
N ASP A 141 -3.86 1.47 22.61
CA ASP A 141 -3.17 2.77 22.71
C ASP A 141 -1.99 2.97 21.75
N VAL A 142 -1.83 2.11 20.75
CA VAL A 142 -0.82 2.26 19.69
C VAL A 142 -1.52 2.58 18.38
N LEU A 143 -1.28 3.80 17.89
CA LEU A 143 -1.76 4.29 16.60
C LEU A 143 -0.71 3.98 15.53
N LEU A 144 -1.08 3.22 14.51
CA LEU A 144 -0.27 3.01 13.32
C LEU A 144 -0.71 4.00 12.24
N PHE A 145 0.25 4.67 11.62
CA PHE A 145 0.00 5.58 10.51
C PHE A 145 1.07 5.40 9.43
N GLU A 146 0.70 5.73 8.21
CA GLU A 146 1.52 5.66 7.01
C GLU A 146 1.83 7.09 6.54
N ILE A 147 3.05 7.29 6.05
CA ILE A 147 3.44 8.48 5.28
C ILE A 147 3.75 8.03 3.86
N THR A 148 2.93 8.48 2.92
CA THR A 148 3.05 8.22 1.49
C THR A 148 3.74 9.39 0.79
N PHE A 149 4.85 9.12 0.11
CA PHE A 149 5.58 10.09 -0.71
C PHE A 149 5.20 9.89 -2.17
N LEU A 150 4.73 10.95 -2.83
CA LEU A 150 4.29 10.92 -4.21
C LEU A 150 5.32 11.60 -5.11
N PHE A 151 5.89 10.83 -6.03
CA PHE A 151 6.82 11.33 -7.04
C PHE A 151 6.13 11.37 -8.40
N LYS A 152 6.07 12.56 -9.01
CA LYS A 152 5.61 12.75 -10.40
C LYS A 152 6.77 12.54 -11.37
N LEU A 153 6.56 11.74 -12.40
CA LEU A 153 7.52 11.49 -13.47
C LEU A 153 7.27 12.42 -14.67
N GLY A 154 8.30 13.19 -15.04
CA GLY A 154 8.30 14.10 -16.20
C GLY A 154 7.52 15.41 -15.99
N GLN A 155 7.50 16.26 -17.02
CA GLN A 155 6.60 17.42 -17.10
C GLN A 155 5.38 17.03 -17.95
N SER A 156 4.24 16.75 -17.34
CA SER A 156 3.01 16.43 -18.07
C SER A 156 2.46 17.70 -18.75
N ARG A 157 2.43 17.69 -20.09
CA ARG A 157 1.40 18.39 -20.86
C ARG A 157 0.32 17.34 -21.16
N GLN A 158 -0.81 17.46 -20.47
CA GLN A 158 -2.11 16.82 -20.72
C GLN A 158 -2.38 15.35 -20.29
N TYR A 159 -3.49 15.24 -19.56
CA TYR A 159 -4.60 14.28 -19.58
C TYR A 159 -4.47 12.82 -19.10
N ASP A 160 -3.31 12.33 -18.69
CA ASP A 160 -3.27 11.03 -17.98
C ASP A 160 -2.34 11.08 -16.76
N ASN A 161 -2.94 11.39 -15.60
CA ASN A 161 -2.21 11.90 -14.42
C ASN A 161 -1.85 10.82 -13.39
N GLU A 162 -2.43 9.62 -13.46
CA GLU A 162 -2.23 8.59 -12.42
C GLU A 162 -1.15 7.55 -12.77
N SER A 163 -0.96 7.26 -14.05
CA SER A 163 0.02 6.27 -14.54
C SER A 163 1.48 6.72 -14.43
N ARG A 164 1.75 7.99 -14.09
CA ARG A 164 3.09 8.57 -13.97
C ARG A 164 3.51 8.94 -12.55
N ASN A 165 2.87 8.36 -11.55
CA ASN A 165 3.23 8.56 -10.15
C ASN A 165 3.91 7.33 -9.56
N ILE A 166 5.03 7.53 -8.87
CA ILE A 166 5.64 6.52 -8.00
C ILE A 166 5.32 6.88 -6.56
N MET A 167 4.75 5.91 -5.82
CA MET A 167 4.41 6.05 -4.42
C MET A 167 5.36 5.23 -3.55
N LEU A 168 5.90 5.86 -2.51
CA LEU A 168 6.66 5.20 -1.45
C LEU A 168 5.88 5.32 -0.14
N CYS A 169 5.73 4.23 0.60
CA CYS A 169 5.02 4.22 1.87
C CYS A 169 5.97 3.90 3.02
N HIS A 170 6.00 4.76 4.03
CA HIS A 170 6.73 4.52 5.29
C HIS A 170 5.75 4.46 6.46
N TYR A 171 5.80 3.40 7.26
CA TYR A 171 4.93 3.22 8.41
C TYR A 171 5.59 3.70 9.72
N TYR A 172 4.76 4.19 10.64
CA TYR A 172 5.16 4.67 11.96
C TYR A 172 4.13 4.28 13.01
N SER A 173 4.60 4.02 14.23
CA SER A 173 3.73 3.78 15.38
C SER A 173 3.85 4.93 16.38
N ALA A 174 2.73 5.44 16.86
CA ALA A 174 2.62 6.40 17.95
C ALA A 174 2.00 5.73 19.17
N ASN A 175 2.65 5.84 20.33
CA ASN A 175 2.08 5.40 21.60
C ASN A 175 1.29 6.56 22.24
N LEU A 176 -0.03 6.42 22.32
CA LEU A 176 -0.96 7.47 22.77
C LEU A 176 -0.77 7.85 24.25
N LYS A 177 -0.20 6.96 25.07
CA LYS A 177 0.07 7.23 26.49
C LYS A 177 1.36 8.02 26.71
N THR A 178 2.44 7.63 26.02
CA THR A 178 3.77 8.22 26.20
C THR A 178 4.04 9.40 25.27
N GLY A 179 3.30 9.47 24.16
CA GLY A 179 3.53 10.46 23.11
C GLY A 179 4.74 10.16 22.23
N GLN A 180 5.35 8.97 22.32
CA GLN A 180 6.51 8.59 21.50
C GLN A 180 6.08 8.12 20.12
N VAL A 181 6.74 8.63 19.07
CA VAL A 181 6.60 8.17 17.68
C VAL A 181 7.88 7.47 17.24
N GLN A 182 7.75 6.33 16.58
CA GLN A 182 8.90 5.57 16.07
C GLN A 182 8.61 4.97 14.69
N PRO A 183 9.63 4.83 13.82
CA PRO A 183 9.49 4.10 12.56
C PRO A 183 9.03 2.67 12.80
N TRP A 184 8.06 2.23 12.02
CA TRP A 184 7.63 0.85 11.97
C TRP A 184 8.43 0.12 10.88
N LYS A 185 9.31 -0.80 11.29
CA LYS A 185 10.11 -1.61 10.37
C LYS A 185 9.91 -3.10 10.62
N ASN A 186 10.00 -3.88 9.55
CA ASN A 186 10.12 -5.32 9.62
C ASN A 186 11.53 -5.68 10.13
N ASN A 187 11.62 -6.09 11.39
CA ASN A 187 12.87 -6.51 12.04
C ASN A 187 12.88 -8.03 12.31
N LEU A 188 12.07 -8.79 11.56
CA LEU A 188 11.98 -10.23 11.72
C LEU A 188 13.26 -10.91 11.23
N ASN A 189 13.71 -11.94 11.95
CA ASN A 189 14.82 -12.77 11.50
C ASN A 189 14.34 -13.78 10.45
N ASN A 190 15.28 -14.41 9.73
CA ASN A 190 14.95 -15.37 8.67
C ASN A 190 14.04 -16.50 9.18
N SER A 191 14.26 -17.06 10.37
CA SER A 191 13.41 -18.13 10.90
C SER A 191 11.96 -17.68 11.15
N GLN A 192 11.75 -16.42 11.59
CA GLN A 192 10.41 -15.85 11.74
C GLN A 192 9.76 -15.61 10.38
N LEU A 193 10.53 -15.11 9.40
CA LEU A 193 10.06 -14.93 8.03
C LEU A 193 9.69 -16.26 7.38
N ASP A 194 10.47 -17.32 7.58
CA ASP A 194 10.19 -18.66 7.03
C ASP A 194 8.88 -19.23 7.56
N LYS A 195 8.60 -19.05 8.86
CA LYS A 195 7.31 -19.47 9.45
C LYS A 195 6.14 -18.70 8.85
N ILE A 196 6.29 -17.39 8.67
CA ILE A 196 5.27 -16.57 8.02
C ILE A 196 5.08 -17.05 6.58
N GLN A 197 6.16 -17.27 5.83
CA GLN A 197 6.14 -17.74 4.45
C GLN A 197 5.37 -19.06 4.33
N GLN A 198 5.68 -20.05 5.17
CA GLN A 198 5.01 -21.35 5.16
C GLN A 198 3.48 -21.22 5.34
N MET A 199 3.04 -20.34 6.23
CA MET A 199 1.61 -20.12 6.45
C MET A 199 0.93 -19.40 5.29
N ILE A 200 1.57 -18.38 4.70
CA ILE A 200 0.93 -17.58 3.64
C ILE A 200 1.04 -18.23 2.26
N SER A 201 1.97 -19.17 2.06
CA SER A 201 2.22 -19.78 0.75
C SER A 201 0.99 -20.41 0.11
N PRO A 202 0.15 -21.20 0.82
CA PRO A 202 -1.09 -21.72 0.24
C PRO A 202 -2.03 -20.61 -0.25
N LYS A 203 -2.21 -19.56 0.55
CA LYS A 203 -3.06 -18.41 0.20
C LYS A 203 -2.50 -17.64 -0.98
N LEU A 204 -1.17 -17.44 -1.04
CA LEU A 204 -0.49 -16.81 -2.16
C LEU A 204 -0.72 -17.56 -3.47
N ASN A 205 -0.50 -18.88 -3.46
CA ASN A 205 -0.67 -19.73 -4.64
C ASN A 205 -2.12 -19.72 -5.12
N GLU A 206 -3.08 -19.88 -4.22
CA GLU A 206 -4.51 -19.80 -4.55
C GLU A 206 -4.86 -18.45 -5.19
N THR A 207 -4.38 -17.35 -4.61
CA THR A 207 -4.65 -15.99 -5.11
C THR A 207 -4.03 -15.78 -6.49
N TYR A 208 -2.79 -16.20 -6.67
CA TYR A 208 -2.08 -16.10 -7.93
C TYR A 208 -2.82 -16.90 -9.01
N ASN A 209 -3.14 -18.16 -8.73
CA ASN A 209 -3.87 -19.02 -9.66
C ASN A 209 -5.25 -18.46 -10.01
N LEU A 210 -5.97 -17.87 -9.06
CA LEU A 210 -7.25 -17.18 -9.32
C LEU A 210 -7.06 -15.92 -10.19
N ALA A 211 -6.02 -15.13 -9.93
CA ALA A 211 -5.72 -13.92 -10.71
C ALA A 211 -5.36 -14.26 -12.15
N THR A 212 -4.55 -15.31 -12.35
CA THR A 212 -4.10 -15.74 -13.67
C THR A 212 -5.11 -16.60 -14.42
N SER A 213 -6.01 -17.32 -13.73
CA SER A 213 -7.07 -18.12 -14.36
C SER A 213 -8.30 -17.31 -14.76
N LYS A 214 -8.59 -16.18 -14.07
CA LYS A 214 -9.64 -15.24 -14.51
C LYS A 214 -9.22 -14.35 -15.66
N LEU A 215 -7.92 -14.27 -15.97
CA LEU A 215 -7.42 -13.83 -17.26
C LEU A 215 -7.62 -15.01 -18.22
N ASP A 216 -8.86 -15.20 -18.69
CA ASP A 216 -9.19 -16.25 -19.64
C ASP A 216 -8.30 -16.11 -20.89
N LEU A 217 -7.76 -17.22 -21.40
CA LEU A 217 -6.86 -17.23 -22.58
C LEU A 217 -7.51 -16.58 -23.82
N LYS A 218 -8.84 -16.46 -23.84
CA LYS A 218 -9.60 -15.69 -24.83
C LYS A 218 -9.41 -14.17 -24.76
N GLU A 219 -9.16 -13.60 -23.58
CA GLU A 219 -8.81 -12.16 -23.47
C GLU A 219 -7.36 -11.91 -23.90
N LEU A 220 -6.49 -12.93 -23.82
CA LEU A 220 -5.14 -12.90 -24.41
C LEU A 220 -5.15 -13.11 -25.93
N SER A 221 -6.06 -13.92 -26.47
CA SER A 221 -6.16 -14.13 -27.93
C SER A 221 -6.78 -12.95 -28.69
N MET A 222 -7.44 -12.01 -28.01
CA MET A 222 -7.84 -10.72 -28.62
C MET A 222 -6.67 -9.74 -28.79
N LEU A 223 -5.45 -10.10 -28.36
CA LEU A 223 -4.23 -9.31 -28.53
C LEU A 223 -3.27 -9.88 -29.58
N ASP A 224 -3.60 -11.02 -30.20
CA ASP A 224 -2.76 -11.65 -31.24
C ASP A 224 -3.35 -11.59 -32.66
N ASP A 225 -4.59 -11.11 -32.85
CA ASP A 225 -5.19 -10.95 -34.18
C ASP A 225 -5.42 -9.48 -34.54
N GLU A 226 -4.33 -8.75 -34.78
CA GLU A 226 -4.33 -7.66 -35.76
C GLU A 226 -3.27 -7.98 -36.83
N ASN A 227 -3.67 -8.73 -37.85
CA ASN A 227 -3.49 -8.43 -39.28
C ASN A 227 -3.60 -9.69 -40.14
N GLU A 228 -4.76 -9.96 -40.73
CA GLU A 228 -4.80 -10.43 -42.11
C GLU A 228 -6.06 -9.87 -42.78
N TYR A 229 -5.86 -8.86 -43.63
CA TYR A 229 -6.83 -8.55 -44.68
C TYR A 229 -6.77 -9.73 -45.67
N GLU A 230 -7.91 -10.35 -45.98
CA GLU A 230 -8.47 -10.31 -47.34
C GLU A 230 -9.79 -11.09 -47.48
N GLU A 231 -10.72 -10.42 -48.16
CA GLU A 231 -11.77 -10.92 -49.07
C GLU A 231 -13.09 -11.50 -48.55
N GLU A 232 -14.15 -10.92 -49.13
CA GLU A 232 -15.56 -11.33 -49.13
C GLU A 232 -15.75 -12.81 -49.48
N TYR A 233 -16.73 -13.47 -48.87
CA TYR A 233 -17.83 -14.14 -49.58
C TYR A 233 -18.95 -14.50 -48.57
N ASP A 234 -20.19 -14.25 -48.98
CA ASP A 234 -21.43 -14.77 -48.38
C ASP A 234 -21.38 -16.31 -48.29
N GLU A 235 -21.93 -16.89 -47.22
CA GLU A 235 -22.90 -17.99 -47.30
C GLU A 235 -23.47 -18.39 -45.93
N GLU A 236 -24.65 -18.98 -46.02
CA GLU A 236 -25.71 -19.25 -45.07
C GLU A 236 -25.53 -20.61 -44.35
N TYR A 237 -26.33 -20.87 -43.30
CA TYR A 237 -26.53 -22.16 -42.56
C TYR A 237 -25.48 -22.52 -41.49
N ASP A 238 -25.77 -23.18 -40.36
CA ASP A 238 -26.99 -23.68 -39.71
C ASP A 238 -26.67 -23.90 -38.21
N GLU A 239 -27.67 -23.74 -37.34
CA GLU A 239 -27.60 -24.18 -35.93
C GLU A 239 -27.70 -25.71 -35.85
N GLU A 240 -26.67 -26.38 -35.31
CA GLU A 240 -26.81 -27.76 -34.81
C GLU A 240 -26.17 -27.89 -33.42
N TYR A 241 -27.04 -28.00 -32.42
CA TYR A 241 -26.71 -28.47 -31.08
C TYR A 241 -26.38 -29.96 -31.17
N ASP A 242 -25.20 -30.36 -30.70
CA ASP A 242 -24.95 -31.77 -30.38
C ASP A 242 -24.78 -31.93 -28.87
N GLU A 243 -25.68 -32.74 -28.30
CA GLU A 243 -25.76 -33.10 -26.91
C GLU A 243 -24.97 -34.38 -26.63
N ASN A 244 -24.26 -34.36 -25.50
CA ASN A 244 -23.79 -35.50 -24.70
C ASN A 244 -22.44 -36.12 -25.06
N GLU A 245 -21.50 -35.99 -24.11
CA GLU A 245 -20.96 -37.21 -23.47
C GLU A 245 -20.55 -36.94 -22.01
N GLY A 246 -21.15 -37.71 -21.11
CA GLY A 246 -21.02 -37.55 -19.66
C GLY A 246 -19.65 -37.98 -19.13
N ILE A 247 -18.90 -37.02 -18.57
CA ILE A 247 -17.75 -37.29 -17.71
C ILE A 247 -18.18 -37.05 -16.26
N LYS A 248 -18.30 -38.14 -15.49
CA LYS A 248 -18.51 -38.07 -14.04
C LYS A 248 -17.33 -37.34 -13.38
N PRO A 249 -17.54 -36.35 -12.50
CA PRO A 249 -16.44 -35.72 -11.78
C PRO A 249 -15.84 -36.74 -10.81
N LYS A 250 -14.60 -37.18 -11.09
CA LYS A 250 -13.78 -37.86 -10.09
C LYS A 250 -13.48 -36.85 -8.98
N ALA A 251 -13.82 -37.21 -7.75
CA ALA A 251 -13.46 -36.46 -6.56
C ALA A 251 -11.95 -36.19 -6.57
N PRO A 252 -11.50 -34.94 -6.33
CA PRO A 252 -10.08 -34.64 -6.28
C PRO A 252 -9.48 -35.33 -5.06
N ASN A 253 -8.53 -36.24 -5.31
CA ASN A 253 -7.60 -36.70 -4.27
C ASN A 253 -6.90 -35.47 -3.68
N PRO A 254 -6.69 -35.41 -2.35
CA PRO A 254 -5.97 -34.31 -1.71
C PRO A 254 -4.49 -34.44 -2.08
N LYS A 255 -4.12 -33.90 -3.24
CA LYS A 255 -2.73 -33.68 -3.59
C LYS A 255 -2.19 -32.67 -2.59
N THR A 256 -1.12 -33.07 -1.91
CA THR A 256 -0.14 -32.18 -1.30
C THR A 256 0.05 -30.96 -2.19
N ILE A 257 -0.32 -29.78 -1.69
CA ILE A 257 -0.13 -28.50 -2.36
C ILE A 257 1.37 -28.23 -2.33
N GLU A 258 2.09 -28.73 -3.34
CA GLU A 258 3.45 -28.31 -3.62
C GLU A 258 3.41 -26.81 -3.95
N CYS A 259 4.34 -26.02 -3.40
CA CYS A 259 4.49 -24.63 -3.78
C CYS A 259 4.83 -24.55 -5.27
N GLU A 260 3.84 -24.24 -6.12
CA GLU A 260 4.09 -23.79 -7.48
C GLU A 260 4.88 -22.47 -7.39
N ASP A 261 6.21 -22.50 -7.57
CA ASP A 261 7.20 -21.49 -8.01
C ASP A 261 7.08 -19.99 -7.60
N ILE A 262 5.88 -19.45 -7.34
CA ILE A 262 5.59 -18.06 -7.01
C ILE A 262 6.15 -17.64 -5.65
N CYS A 263 6.20 -18.56 -4.69
CA CYS A 263 6.73 -18.29 -3.36
C CYS A 263 8.23 -18.02 -3.39
N GLU A 264 8.97 -18.53 -4.38
CA GLU A 264 10.39 -18.21 -4.58
C GLU A 264 10.60 -16.80 -5.15
N ARG A 265 9.55 -16.20 -5.72
CA ARG A 265 9.55 -14.84 -6.30
C ARG A 265 9.10 -13.77 -5.30
N ILE A 266 8.75 -14.17 -4.08
CA ILE A 266 8.29 -13.27 -3.01
C ILE A 266 9.36 -13.19 -1.93
N ASP A 267 9.85 -11.97 -1.66
CA ASP A 267 10.76 -11.70 -0.56
C ASP A 267 10.04 -10.96 0.57
N LEU A 268 9.74 -11.67 1.66
CA LEU A 268 9.07 -11.08 2.83
C LEU A 268 9.88 -9.98 3.53
N LYS A 269 11.15 -9.79 3.21
CA LYS A 269 11.91 -8.62 3.70
C LYS A 269 11.42 -7.32 3.06
N GLU A 270 10.80 -7.39 1.90
CA GLU A 270 10.16 -6.25 1.23
C GLU A 270 8.76 -5.95 1.79
N ALA A 271 8.20 -6.85 2.60
CA ALA A 271 6.84 -6.73 3.10
C ALA A 271 6.74 -5.79 4.31
N ASP A 272 5.72 -4.95 4.28
CA ASP A 272 5.23 -4.21 5.43
C ASP A 272 4.29 -5.11 6.24
N ILE A 273 4.78 -5.56 7.41
CA ILE A 273 4.05 -6.47 8.30
C ILE A 273 3.54 -5.69 9.50
N TYR A 274 2.22 -5.51 9.59
CA TYR A 274 1.58 -4.71 10.63
C TYR A 274 0.23 -5.27 11.04
N TRP A 275 -0.26 -4.83 12.19
CA TRP A 275 -1.56 -5.24 12.67
C TRP A 275 -2.66 -4.31 12.15
N HIS A 276 -3.76 -4.89 11.71
CA HIS A 276 -4.90 -4.17 11.16
C HIS A 276 -6.21 -4.81 11.63
N GLY A 277 -7.04 -4.05 12.37
CA GLY A 277 -8.29 -4.56 12.93
C GLY A 277 -8.06 -5.81 13.78
N TRP A 278 -8.63 -6.95 13.37
CA TRP A 278 -8.54 -8.25 14.05
C TRP A 278 -7.56 -9.22 13.38
N GLY A 279 -6.51 -8.74 12.70
CA GLY A 279 -5.52 -9.62 12.12
C GLY A 279 -4.21 -8.94 11.73
N LEU A 280 -3.33 -9.75 11.16
CA LEU A 280 -2.04 -9.31 10.64
C LEU A 280 -2.16 -9.04 9.14
N MET A 281 -1.70 -7.87 8.72
CA MET A 281 -1.54 -7.49 7.33
C MET A 281 -0.09 -7.69 6.90
N ILE A 282 0.09 -8.29 5.72
CA ILE A 282 1.37 -8.39 5.03
C ILE A 282 1.19 -7.73 3.68
N SER A 283 1.74 -6.53 3.52
CA SER A 283 1.54 -5.70 2.34
C SER A 283 2.83 -5.56 1.54
N PHE A 284 2.73 -5.68 0.22
CA PHE A 284 3.80 -5.43 -0.71
C PHE A 284 3.46 -4.20 -1.54
N GLN A 285 4.34 -3.21 -1.51
CA GLN A 285 4.11 -1.96 -2.21
C GLN A 285 4.24 -2.14 -3.73
N ARG A 286 3.55 -1.26 -4.46
CA ARG A 286 3.65 -1.14 -5.93
C ARG A 286 5.12 -1.04 -6.35
N TYR A 287 5.49 -1.74 -7.42
CA TYR A 287 6.83 -1.81 -8.00
C TYR A 287 7.95 -2.25 -7.02
N SER A 288 7.63 -3.06 -6.01
CA SER A 288 8.60 -3.92 -5.32
C SER A 288 8.99 -5.11 -6.20
N GLN A 289 10.11 -5.81 -5.90
CA GLN A 289 10.48 -7.01 -6.67
C GLN A 289 9.37 -8.06 -6.58
N SER A 290 8.84 -8.26 -5.37
CA SER A 290 7.75 -9.20 -5.10
C SER A 290 6.46 -8.85 -5.86
N SER A 291 6.18 -7.56 -6.10
CA SER A 291 4.99 -7.13 -6.86
C SER A 291 5.02 -7.48 -8.36
N LYS A 292 6.17 -7.89 -8.91
CA LYS A 292 6.27 -8.31 -10.33
C LYS A 292 5.33 -9.46 -10.67
N ILE A 293 5.01 -10.31 -9.70
CA ILE A 293 4.05 -11.41 -9.87
C ILE A 293 2.65 -10.93 -10.27
N TYR A 294 2.32 -9.67 -9.98
CA TYR A 294 1.09 -8.99 -10.37
C TYR A 294 1.40 -7.78 -11.26
N PHE A 295 2.38 -7.89 -12.16
CA PHE A 295 2.78 -6.83 -13.10
C PHE A 295 3.08 -5.48 -12.44
N GLY A 296 3.61 -5.52 -11.21
CA GLY A 296 3.97 -4.35 -10.43
C GLY A 296 2.85 -3.79 -9.56
N SER A 297 1.62 -4.30 -9.65
CA SER A 297 0.51 -3.89 -8.78
C SER A 297 0.78 -4.27 -7.31
N PRO A 298 0.43 -3.40 -6.35
CA PRO A 298 0.55 -3.73 -4.94
C PRO A 298 -0.41 -4.86 -4.59
N PHE A 299 -0.06 -5.63 -3.56
CA PHE A 299 -0.94 -6.67 -3.05
C PHE A 299 -0.71 -6.87 -1.56
N SER A 300 -1.75 -7.36 -0.88
CA SER A 300 -1.70 -7.62 0.55
C SER A 300 -2.31 -8.97 0.89
N ILE A 301 -1.93 -9.49 2.04
CA ILE A 301 -2.48 -10.72 2.62
C ILE A 301 -2.91 -10.41 4.04
N PHE A 302 -4.16 -10.76 4.34
CA PHE A 302 -4.70 -10.66 5.69
C PHE A 302 -4.71 -12.03 6.36
N ILE A 303 -4.18 -12.09 7.58
CA ILE A 303 -4.15 -13.29 8.41
C ILE A 303 -4.99 -13.02 9.66
N PRO A 304 -6.07 -13.78 9.90
CA PRO A 304 -6.91 -13.61 11.08
C PRO A 304 -6.15 -13.74 12.40
N LEU A 305 -6.72 -13.15 13.47
CA LEU A 305 -6.20 -13.26 14.83
C LEU A 305 -5.91 -14.70 15.29
N SER A 306 -6.77 -15.66 14.97
CA SER A 306 -6.59 -17.06 15.38
C SER A 306 -5.30 -17.66 14.82
N GLU A 307 -5.07 -17.49 13.52
CA GLU A 307 -3.87 -17.97 12.82
C GLU A 307 -2.64 -17.13 13.20
N ALA A 308 -2.79 -15.80 13.27
CA ALA A 308 -1.69 -14.89 13.59
C ALA A 308 -1.14 -15.12 15.00
N LYS A 309 -1.99 -15.45 16.00
CA LYS A 309 -1.55 -15.69 17.38
C LYS A 309 -0.49 -16.78 17.48
N GLU A 310 -0.57 -17.83 16.67
CA GLU A 310 0.38 -18.95 16.69
C GLU A 310 1.77 -18.53 16.22
N ILE A 311 1.84 -17.72 15.17
CA ILE A 311 3.10 -17.22 14.61
C ILE A 311 3.69 -16.13 15.49
N LEU A 312 2.84 -15.19 15.90
CA LEU A 312 3.25 -14.00 16.63
C LEU A 312 3.67 -14.32 18.07
N ALA A 313 3.26 -15.46 18.64
CA ALA A 313 3.80 -15.97 19.91
C ALA A 313 5.33 -16.08 19.90
N THR A 314 5.95 -16.18 18.72
CA THR A 314 7.40 -16.30 18.56
C THR A 314 8.09 -14.99 18.19
N ILE A 315 7.36 -13.86 18.19
CA ILE A 315 7.86 -12.56 17.72
C ILE A 315 7.65 -11.49 18.82
N PRO A 316 8.72 -11.10 19.56
CA PRO A 316 8.62 -10.18 20.71
C PRO A 316 7.94 -8.83 20.42
N LYS A 317 8.10 -8.31 19.19
CA LYS A 317 7.46 -7.07 18.74
C LYS A 317 5.93 -7.13 18.84
N PHE A 318 5.36 -8.33 18.78
CA PHE A 318 3.92 -8.59 18.83
C PHE A 318 3.50 -9.25 20.15
N ASP A 319 4.31 -9.20 21.21
CA ASP A 319 3.97 -9.79 22.52
C ASP A 319 2.66 -9.24 23.11
N PHE A 320 2.29 -8.01 22.75
CA PHE A 320 1.01 -7.42 23.15
C PHE A 320 -0.20 -8.20 22.58
N VAL A 321 -0.04 -8.88 21.43
CA VAL A 321 -1.10 -9.65 20.77
C VAL A 321 -1.58 -10.82 21.62
N GLN A 322 -0.70 -11.41 22.42
CA GLN A 322 -1.06 -12.47 23.37
C GLN A 322 -1.99 -11.95 24.48
N LYS A 323 -1.95 -10.65 24.77
CA LYS A 323 -2.78 -9.98 25.77
C LYS A 323 -4.08 -9.42 25.19
N LEU A 324 -4.24 -9.43 23.86
CA LEU A 324 -5.47 -8.98 23.21
C LEU A 324 -6.60 -9.95 23.53
N ARG A 325 -7.68 -9.40 24.10
CA ARG A 325 -8.95 -10.10 24.27
C ARG A 325 -9.50 -10.50 22.91
N GLN A 326 -10.37 -11.50 22.86
CA GLN A 326 -11.13 -11.69 21.63
C GLN A 326 -12.04 -10.45 21.43
N PRO A 327 -12.17 -9.94 20.20
CA PRO A 327 -13.09 -8.84 19.91
C PRO A 327 -14.50 -9.20 20.43
N GLU A 328 -15.11 -8.33 21.24
CA GLU A 328 -16.45 -8.56 21.80
C GLU A 328 -17.57 -8.30 20.77
N THR A 329 -17.25 -7.59 19.67
CA THR A 329 -18.24 -7.11 18.70
C THR A 329 -18.54 -8.16 17.62
N LYS A 330 -19.84 -8.33 17.34
CA LYS A 330 -20.31 -8.91 16.07
C LYS A 330 -20.11 -7.85 15.00
N ILE A 331 -19.03 -7.95 14.22
CA ILE A 331 -18.79 -7.05 13.10
C ILE A 331 -19.92 -7.28 12.08
N THR A 332 -20.87 -6.35 12.00
CA THR A 332 -21.96 -6.42 11.02
C THR A 332 -21.39 -6.16 9.62
N ASN A 333 -21.78 -6.99 8.64
CA ASN A 333 -21.33 -6.93 7.24
C ASN A 333 -19.87 -7.33 6.96
N PHE A 334 -19.09 -7.81 7.94
CA PHE A 334 -17.79 -8.41 7.64
C PHE A 334 -17.96 -9.78 6.99
N ASN A 335 -17.66 -9.85 5.70
CA ASN A 335 -17.56 -11.10 4.97
C ASN A 335 -16.08 -11.48 4.83
N TYR A 336 -15.61 -12.33 5.76
CA TYR A 336 -14.26 -12.87 5.76
C TYR A 336 -13.89 -13.51 4.43
N GLU A 337 -14.82 -14.25 3.80
CA GLU A 337 -14.60 -14.95 2.54
C GLU A 337 -14.39 -13.97 1.37
N LYS A 338 -15.08 -12.83 1.34
CA LYS A 338 -14.87 -11.79 0.30
C LYS A 338 -13.49 -11.14 0.36
N LEU A 339 -12.92 -10.96 1.57
CA LEU A 339 -11.58 -10.40 1.75
C LEU A 339 -10.48 -11.40 1.39
N VAL A 340 -10.69 -12.67 1.75
CA VAL A 340 -9.74 -13.76 1.47
C VAL A 340 -9.73 -14.09 -0.03
N ASN A 341 -10.90 -14.08 -0.68
CA ASN A 341 -11.08 -14.52 -2.07
C ASN A 341 -11.00 -13.38 -3.11
N SER A 342 -10.79 -12.13 -2.71
CA SER A 342 -10.61 -11.02 -3.66
C SER A 342 -9.18 -11.01 -4.23
N ILE A 343 -9.06 -10.70 -5.52
CA ILE A 343 -7.80 -10.71 -6.28
C ILE A 343 -7.10 -9.36 -6.14
N GLY A 344 -5.77 -9.35 -5.92
CA GLY A 344 -4.86 -8.20 -6.14
C GLY A 344 -5.43 -6.81 -5.84
N GLU A 345 -5.96 -6.13 -6.87
CA GLU A 345 -6.51 -4.77 -6.80
C GLU A 345 -7.82 -4.63 -6.01
N LEU A 346 -8.54 -5.74 -5.78
CA LEU A 346 -9.75 -5.83 -4.95
C LEU A 346 -9.44 -6.21 -3.49
N ARG A 347 -8.17 -6.42 -3.14
CA ARG A 347 -7.73 -6.55 -1.74
C ARG A 347 -7.52 -5.18 -1.13
N GLN A 348 -8.62 -4.46 -0.97
CA GLN A 348 -8.63 -3.33 -0.07
C GLN A 348 -8.49 -3.87 1.35
N GLU A 349 -7.73 -3.18 2.20
CA GLU A 349 -7.74 -3.45 3.63
C GLU A 349 -9.20 -3.55 4.11
N PRO A 350 -9.55 -4.50 4.99
CA PRO A 350 -10.92 -4.61 5.46
C PRO A 350 -11.33 -3.24 6.02
N GLN A 351 -12.43 -2.71 5.49
CA GLN A 351 -13.01 -1.47 5.99
C GLN A 351 -13.41 -1.70 7.45
N ILE A 352 -12.79 -0.95 8.36
CA ILE A 352 -13.13 -0.95 9.79
C ILE A 352 -14.25 0.09 10.06
N GLN A 353 -14.79 0.70 9.01
CA GLN A 353 -15.92 1.63 9.12
C GLN A 353 -17.21 0.80 9.14
N ASP A 354 -18.03 1.06 10.17
CA ASP A 354 -19.25 0.35 10.59
C ASP A 354 -19.03 -0.89 11.50
N VAL A 355 -18.42 -0.66 12.68
CA VAL A 355 -18.54 -1.52 13.87
C VAL A 355 -19.53 -0.93 14.86
#